data_AF-A0A950ZN78-F1
#
_entry.id   AF-A0A950ZN78-F1
#
_cell.length_a   1.000
_cell.length_b   1.000
_cell.length_c   1.000
_cell.angle_alpha   90.00
_cell.angle_beta   90.00
_cell.angle_gamma   90.00
#
_symmetry.space_group_name_H-M   'P 1'
#
loop_
_entity.id
_entity.type
_entity.pdbx_description
1 polymer ?
#
loop_
_entity_poly.entity_id
_entity_poly.type
_entity_poly.pdbx_seq_one_letter_code
_entity_poly.pdbx_strand_id
1 'polypeptide(L)'
;MSQIAPGVSGEVRFVDTPEGPIVVKTALGKLKVTADWFCSPERNAREAECLKVLADVLGQESVPRVLWVDTAAHTFAMERLPERLANWKTRLLACDVDVATAQRVGQLLGQMHTRTHTRRDLAERFDDQTYFFDLRLTPYHRKVMQRLPELAA
;
A
#
# COMPACT_ATOMS: atom_id res chain seq x y z
N MET A 1 -22.06 -4.93 4.91
CA MET A 1 -20.63 -4.83 4.50
C MET A 1 -20.48 -3.62 3.61
N SER A 2 -19.91 -2.52 4.09
CA SER A 2 -19.63 -1.33 3.27
C SER A 2 -18.24 -1.46 2.63
N GLN A 3 -18.17 -1.26 1.32
CA GLN A 3 -16.92 -1.28 0.55
C GLN A 3 -16.32 0.13 0.55
N ILE A 4 -15.03 0.26 0.86
CA ILE A 4 -14.28 1.52 0.75
C ILE A 4 -13.92 1.74 -0.73
N ALA A 5 -13.80 3.01 -1.15
CA ALA A 5 -13.47 3.43 -2.51
C ALA A 5 -12.55 2.43 -3.24
N PRO A 6 -12.97 1.90 -4.41
CA PRO A 6 -12.37 0.69 -4.96
C PRO A 6 -10.95 0.96 -5.45
N GLY A 7 -9.96 0.47 -4.71
CA GLY A 7 -8.65 0.21 -5.27
C GLY A 7 -8.75 -0.83 -6.38
N VAL A 8 -7.92 -0.71 -7.42
CA VAL A 8 -7.94 -1.65 -8.55
C VAL A 8 -7.20 -2.96 -8.25
N SER A 9 -6.31 -2.94 -7.27
CA SER A 9 -5.39 -4.06 -6.97
C SER A 9 -5.87 -4.97 -5.83
N GLY A 10 -7.05 -4.75 -5.26
CA GLY A 10 -7.46 -5.50 -4.08
C GLY A 10 -8.88 -5.20 -3.67
N GLU A 11 -9.33 -5.96 -2.70
CA GLU A 11 -10.59 -5.74 -2.02
C GLU A 11 -10.31 -5.27 -0.61
N VAL A 12 -11.06 -4.27 -0.16
CA VAL A 12 -10.97 -3.72 1.19
C VAL A 12 -12.37 -3.72 1.78
N ARG A 13 -12.52 -4.37 2.93
CA ARG A 13 -13.81 -4.55 3.61
C ARG A 13 -13.70 -4.09 5.05
N PHE A 14 -14.70 -3.35 5.51
CA PHE A 14 -14.92 -3.16 6.94
C PHE A 14 -15.68 -4.37 7.51
N VAL A 15 -15.19 -4.87 8.65
CA VAL A 15 -15.77 -6.00 9.36
C VAL A 15 -15.88 -5.63 10.82
N ASP A 16 -17.08 -5.76 11.40
CA ASP A 16 -17.30 -5.61 12.83
C ASP A 16 -17.07 -6.98 13.49
N THR A 17 -16.19 -7.04 14.49
CA THR A 17 -15.94 -8.24 15.30
C THR A 17 -16.30 -7.99 16.76
N PRO A 18 -16.46 -9.03 17.60
CA PRO A 18 -16.66 -8.86 19.04
C PRO A 18 -15.57 -8.04 19.74
N GLU A 19 -14.34 -8.09 19.22
CA GLU A 19 -13.16 -7.37 19.73
C GLU A 19 -13.06 -5.93 19.19
N GLY A 20 -13.89 -5.57 18.22
CA GLY A 20 -13.94 -4.24 17.61
C GLY A 20 -13.92 -4.26 16.08
N PRO A 21 -14.07 -3.08 15.44
CA PRO A 21 -14.09 -3.00 13.99
C PRO A 21 -12.68 -3.11 13.39
N ILE A 22 -12.56 -3.87 12.32
CA ILE A 22 -11.31 -4.11 11.60
C ILE A 22 -11.46 -3.81 10.10
N VAL A 23 -10.31 -3.72 9.42
CA VAL A 23 -10.23 -3.70 7.96
C VAL A 23 -9.61 -5.00 7.48
N VAL A 24 -10.27 -5.67 6.54
CA VAL A 24 -9.74 -6.85 5.85
C VAL A 24 -9.36 -6.47 4.43
N LYS A 25 -8.11 -6.76 4.05
CA LYS A 25 -7.57 -6.48 2.72
C LYS A 25 -7.15 -7.78 2.03
N THR A 26 -7.69 -8.01 0.83
CA THR A 26 -7.37 -9.17 -0.02
C THR A 26 -6.76 -8.70 -1.33
N ALA A 27 -5.62 -9.28 -1.74
CA ALA A 27 -5.02 -8.96 -3.03
C ALA A 27 -5.66 -9.76 -4.17
N LEU A 28 -5.81 -9.12 -5.33
CA LEU A 28 -6.30 -9.76 -6.56
C LEU A 28 -5.12 -10.14 -7.47
N GLY A 29 -5.23 -11.29 -8.15
CA GLY A 29 -4.27 -11.70 -9.18
C GLY A 29 -4.37 -10.89 -10.47
N LYS A 30 -5.60 -10.53 -10.87
CA LYS A 30 -5.90 -9.60 -11.98
C LYS A 30 -6.44 -8.29 -11.41
N LEU A 31 -5.90 -7.17 -11.85
CA LEU A 31 -6.36 -5.84 -11.42
C LEU A 31 -7.73 -5.51 -12.05
N LYS A 32 -8.58 -4.78 -11.32
CA LYS A 32 -9.89 -4.27 -11.75
C LYS A 32 -9.74 -3.06 -12.68
N VAL A 33 -9.09 -3.27 -13.82
CA VAL A 33 -8.93 -2.30 -14.92
C VAL A 33 -9.29 -2.95 -16.25
N THR A 34 -9.54 -2.15 -17.29
CA THR A 34 -9.88 -2.67 -18.63
C THR A 34 -8.73 -3.45 -19.27
N ALA A 35 -7.48 -3.06 -19.00
CA ALA A 35 -6.31 -3.76 -19.51
C ALA A 35 -6.05 -5.06 -18.75
N ASP A 36 -5.40 -6.01 -19.40
CA ASP A 36 -4.95 -7.25 -18.78
C ASP A 36 -3.69 -7.02 -17.95
N TRP A 37 -3.88 -6.52 -16.72
CA TRP A 37 -2.82 -6.31 -15.74
C TRP A 37 -2.90 -7.34 -14.63
N PHE A 38 -1.79 -8.05 -14.44
CA PHE A 38 -1.64 -9.12 -13.47
C PHE A 38 -0.51 -8.80 -12.50
N CYS A 39 -0.64 -9.29 -11.28
CA CYS A 39 0.41 -9.27 -10.28
C CYS A 39 0.13 -10.38 -9.27
N SER A 40 1.17 -11.09 -8.83
CA SER A 40 1.01 -12.15 -7.83
C SER A 40 0.28 -11.62 -6.58
N PRO A 41 -0.77 -12.30 -6.09
CA PRO A 41 -1.49 -11.90 -4.88
C PRO A 41 -0.67 -12.11 -3.59
N GLU A 42 0.43 -12.86 -3.64
CA GLU A 42 1.38 -13.04 -2.52
C GLU A 42 1.92 -11.71 -1.97
N ARG A 43 1.90 -10.64 -2.79
CA ARG A 43 2.22 -9.27 -2.36
C ARG A 43 1.40 -8.80 -1.14
N ASN A 44 0.25 -9.41 -0.88
CA ASN A 44 -0.57 -9.10 0.30
C ASN A 44 0.20 -9.36 1.60
N ALA A 45 0.91 -10.49 1.68
CA ALA A 45 1.75 -10.82 2.83
C ALA A 45 2.93 -9.84 2.94
N ARG A 46 3.50 -9.43 1.80
CA ARG A 46 4.57 -8.43 1.74
C ARG A 46 4.12 -7.07 2.26
N GLU A 47 2.90 -6.65 1.94
CA GLU A 47 2.32 -5.41 2.46
C GLU A 47 2.16 -5.47 3.99
N ALA A 48 1.61 -6.58 4.50
CA ALA A 48 1.47 -6.79 5.94
C ALA A 48 2.83 -6.79 6.67
N GLU A 49 3.85 -7.41 6.08
CA GLU A 49 5.21 -7.40 6.61
C GLU A 49 5.81 -5.98 6.61
N CYS A 50 5.63 -5.23 5.53
CA CYS A 50 6.08 -3.85 5.43
C CYS A 50 5.42 -2.97 6.50
N LEU A 51 4.10 -3.11 6.74
CA LEU A 51 3.41 -2.39 7.81
C LEU A 51 4.00 -2.69 9.19
N LYS A 52 4.34 -3.96 9.48
CA LYS A 52 4.99 -4.33 10.75
C LYS A 52 6.38 -3.70 10.88
N VAL A 53 7.21 -3.76 9.84
CA VAL A 53 8.53 -3.12 9.83
C VAL A 53 8.42 -1.61 9.99
N LEU A 54 7.45 -0.98 9.33
CA LEU A 54 7.23 0.47 9.44
C LEU A 54 6.75 0.87 10.83
N ALA A 55 5.99 0.03 11.53
CA ALA A 55 5.63 0.28 12.92
C ALA A 55 6.88 0.32 13.82
N ASP A 56 7.84 -0.59 13.61
CA ASP A 56 9.12 -0.60 14.35
C ASP A 56 10.01 0.59 13.95
N VAL A 57 10.02 0.95 12.67
CA VAL A 57 10.90 2.00 12.12
C VAL A 57 10.37 3.40 12.42
N LEU A 58 9.06 3.63 12.40
CA LEU A 58 8.45 4.97 12.47
C LEU A 58 7.60 5.20 13.71
N GLY A 59 7.26 4.15 14.46
CA GLY A 59 6.28 4.20 15.54
C GLY A 59 4.90 3.69 15.07
N GLN A 60 4.20 3.00 15.98
CA GLN A 60 2.91 2.36 15.68
C GLN A 60 1.81 3.37 15.32
N GLU A 61 1.91 4.62 15.75
CA GLU A 61 0.98 5.69 15.39
C GLU A 61 1.09 6.14 13.93
N SER A 62 2.16 5.74 13.23
CA SER A 62 2.43 6.13 11.84
C SER A 62 1.80 5.18 10.81
N VAL A 63 1.38 3.97 11.22
CA VAL A 63 0.82 2.93 10.34
C VAL A 63 -0.26 2.12 11.07
N PRO A 64 -1.28 1.58 10.36
CA PRO A 64 -2.26 0.72 11.00
C PRO A 64 -1.62 -0.58 11.49
N ARG A 65 -1.97 -1.00 12.72
CA ARG A 65 -1.55 -2.27 13.29
C ARG A 65 -2.12 -3.44 12.49
N VAL A 66 -1.24 -4.33 12.03
CA VAL A 66 -1.64 -5.62 11.46
C VAL A 66 -2.08 -6.56 12.58
N LEU A 67 -3.29 -7.10 12.47
CA LEU A 67 -3.91 -7.98 13.47
C LEU A 67 -3.76 -9.45 13.10
N TRP A 68 -3.84 -9.77 11.80
CA TRP A 68 -3.82 -11.14 11.30
C TRP A 68 -3.38 -11.20 9.84
N VAL A 69 -2.77 -12.31 9.42
CA VAL A 69 -2.32 -12.56 8.05
C VAL A 69 -2.65 -14.01 7.68
N ASP A 70 -3.28 -14.19 6.53
CA ASP A 70 -3.53 -15.48 5.89
C ASP A 70 -2.91 -15.48 4.50
N THR A 71 -1.80 -16.19 4.40
CA THR A 71 -0.99 -16.31 3.20
C THR A 71 -1.68 -17.16 2.14
N ALA A 72 -2.47 -18.17 2.53
CA ALA A 72 -3.21 -19.03 1.61
C ALA A 72 -4.39 -18.29 0.96
N ALA A 73 -5.08 -17.45 1.73
CA ALA A 73 -6.16 -16.60 1.22
C ALA A 73 -5.69 -15.25 0.67
N HIS A 74 -4.38 -14.98 0.65
CA HIS A 74 -3.78 -13.69 0.26
C HIS A 74 -4.50 -12.49 0.88
N THR A 75 -4.76 -12.60 2.19
CA THR A 75 -5.58 -11.66 2.95
C THR A 75 -4.88 -11.30 4.25
N PHE A 76 -4.99 -10.04 4.68
CA PHE A 76 -4.60 -9.64 6.03
C PHE A 76 -5.67 -8.74 6.65
N ALA A 77 -5.72 -8.73 7.98
CA ALA A 77 -6.54 -7.83 8.77
C ALA A 77 -5.68 -6.79 9.48
N MET A 78 -6.17 -5.57 9.58
CA MET A 78 -5.55 -4.47 10.31
C MET A 78 -6.58 -3.65 11.08
N GLU A 79 -6.12 -2.83 12.01
CA GLU A 79 -7.01 -1.95 12.76
C GLU A 79 -7.79 -1.00 11.83
N ARG A 80 -9.05 -0.71 12.22
CA ARG A 80 -9.83 0.32 11.54
C ARG A 80 -9.42 1.69 12.07
N LEU A 81 -8.92 2.54 11.17
CA LEU A 81 -8.59 3.92 11.51
C LEU A 81 -9.84 4.73 11.86
N PRO A 82 -9.75 5.69 12.79
CA PRO A 82 -10.88 6.53 13.18
C PRO A 82 -11.45 7.36 12.02
N GLU A 83 -12.78 7.51 11.97
CA GLU A 83 -13.48 8.24 10.90
C GLU A 83 -13.11 9.73 10.80
N ARG A 84 -12.56 10.31 11.89
CA ARG A 84 -12.04 11.69 11.88
C ARG A 84 -10.83 11.89 10.96
N LEU A 85 -10.18 10.81 10.51
CA LEU A 85 -9.02 10.89 9.62
C LEU A 85 -9.49 10.97 8.17
N ALA A 86 -8.90 11.90 7.41
CA ALA A 86 -9.22 12.13 6.02
C ALA A 86 -8.14 11.58 5.07
N ASN A 87 -8.54 11.16 3.88
CA ASN A 87 -7.61 10.80 2.83
C ASN A 87 -6.90 12.06 2.31
N TRP A 88 -5.57 12.12 2.45
CA TRP A 88 -4.79 13.30 2.08
C TRP A 88 -4.87 13.62 0.57
N LYS A 89 -4.90 12.60 -0.31
CA LYS A 89 -5.07 12.81 -1.76
C LYS A 89 -6.39 13.52 -2.07
N THR A 90 -7.48 13.13 -1.40
CA THR A 90 -8.78 13.80 -1.60
C THR A 90 -8.72 15.28 -1.22
N ARG A 91 -8.07 15.62 -0.10
CA ARG A 91 -7.88 17.02 0.31
C ARG A 91 -7.03 17.79 -0.71
N LEU A 92 -5.90 17.23 -1.14
CA LEU A 92 -5.02 17.84 -2.12
C LEU A 92 -5.72 18.10 -3.47
N LEU A 93 -6.54 17.15 -3.95
CA LEU A 93 -7.33 17.32 -5.17
C LEU A 93 -8.42 18.40 -5.05
N ALA A 94 -8.86 18.68 -3.83
CA ALA A 94 -9.77 19.77 -3.52
C ALA A 94 -9.04 21.11 -3.27
N CYS A 95 -7.74 21.18 -3.54
CA CYS A 95 -6.87 22.32 -3.22
C CYS A 95 -6.84 22.70 -1.72
N ASP A 96 -7.21 21.77 -0.84
CA ASP A 96 -7.09 21.91 0.62
C ASP A 96 -5.70 21.41 1.06
N VAL A 97 -4.77 22.36 1.15
CA VAL A 97 -3.38 22.10 1.50
C VAL A 97 -3.09 22.54 2.93
N ASP A 98 -2.75 21.57 3.77
CA ASP A 98 -2.22 21.80 5.11
C ASP A 98 -0.70 21.57 5.13
N VAL A 99 0.04 22.65 5.37
CA VAL A 99 1.51 22.65 5.41
C VAL A 99 2.05 21.78 6.55
N ALA A 100 1.36 21.72 7.69
CA ALA A 100 1.81 20.89 8.82
C ALA A 100 1.73 19.39 8.47
N THR A 101 0.65 18.99 7.78
CA THR A 101 0.54 17.63 7.23
C THR A 101 1.68 17.32 6.25
N ALA A 102 1.98 18.24 5.31
CA ALA A 102 3.07 18.05 4.35
C ALA A 102 4.44 17.91 5.04
N GLN A 103 4.73 18.76 6.04
CA GLN A 103 5.95 18.66 6.84
C GLN A 103 6.06 17.32 7.56
N ARG A 104 4.97 16.85 8.19
CA ARG A 104 4.95 15.57 8.91
C ARG A 104 5.21 14.39 7.97
N VAL A 105 4.60 14.40 6.78
CA VAL A 105 4.85 13.36 5.77
C VAL A 105 6.33 13.38 5.32
N GLY A 106 6.89 14.57 5.07
CA GLY A 106 8.31 14.71 4.72
C GLY A 106 9.24 14.17 5.80
N GLN A 107 8.95 14.45 7.07
CA GLN A 107 9.69 13.91 8.21
C GLN A 107 9.61 12.38 8.28
N LEU A 108 8.41 11.80 8.13
CA LEU A 108 8.23 10.34 8.14
C LEU A 108 9.01 9.67 7.01
N LEU A 109 8.97 10.24 5.80
CA LEU A 109 9.74 9.75 4.66
C LEU A 109 11.26 9.82 4.92
N GLY A 110 11.74 10.96 5.42
CA GLY A 110 13.15 11.12 5.79
C GLY A 110 13.61 10.14 6.88
N GLN A 111 12.78 9.93 7.90
CA GLN A 111 13.04 8.95 8.96
C GLN A 111 13.07 7.53 8.42
N MET A 112 12.13 7.16 7.55
CA MET A 112 12.08 5.85 6.91
C MET A 112 13.40 5.56 6.20
N HIS A 113 13.83 6.43 5.30
CA HIS A 113 15.10 6.25 4.57
C HIS A 113 16.31 6.24 5.51
N THR A 114 16.40 7.20 6.43
CA THR A 114 17.55 7.30 7.35
C THR A 114 17.70 6.06 8.20
N ARG A 115 16.59 5.50 8.70
CA ARG A 115 16.59 4.35 9.61
C ARG A 115 16.72 3.00 8.91
N THR A 116 16.48 2.91 7.60
CA THR A 116 16.51 1.64 6.86
C THR A 116 17.66 1.51 5.86
N HIS A 117 18.30 2.61 5.41
CA HIS A 117 19.27 2.55 4.30
C HIS A 117 20.50 1.63 4.52
N THR A 118 20.92 1.39 5.76
CA THR A 118 22.04 0.50 6.10
C THR A 118 21.61 -0.86 6.67
N ARG A 119 20.30 -1.11 6.78
CA ARG A 119 19.73 -2.33 7.34
C ARG A 119 19.78 -3.47 6.32
N ARG A 120 20.85 -4.25 6.33
CA ARG A 120 21.03 -5.41 5.43
C ARG A 120 19.92 -6.44 5.56
N ASP A 121 19.42 -6.67 6.77
CA ASP A 121 18.28 -7.56 7.01
C ASP A 121 17.03 -7.10 6.26
N LEU A 122 16.77 -5.78 6.21
CA LEU A 122 15.64 -5.24 5.44
C LEU A 122 15.92 -5.26 3.95
N ALA A 123 17.15 -4.98 3.52
CA ALA A 123 17.53 -5.08 2.12
C ALA A 123 17.29 -6.49 1.58
N GLU A 124 17.79 -7.52 2.27
CA GLU A 124 17.59 -8.93 1.91
C GLU A 124 16.11 -9.33 1.96
N ARG A 125 15.37 -8.90 2.99
CA ARG A 125 13.94 -9.22 3.10
C ARG A 125 13.11 -8.63 1.97
N PHE A 126 13.42 -7.42 1.51
CA PHE A 126 12.64 -6.66 0.52
C PHE A 126 13.32 -6.53 -0.85
N ASP A 127 14.26 -7.44 -1.17
CA ASP A 127 15.01 -7.41 -2.43
C ASP A 127 14.15 -7.76 -3.66
N ASP A 128 13.03 -8.46 -3.47
CA ASP A 128 12.11 -8.79 -4.55
C ASP A 128 11.39 -7.54 -5.09
N GLN A 129 11.83 -7.08 -6.26
CA GLN A 129 11.27 -5.94 -6.97
C GLN A 129 10.15 -6.31 -7.95
N THR A 130 9.76 -7.59 -8.05
CA THR A 130 8.75 -8.05 -9.03
C THR A 130 7.48 -7.21 -8.97
N TYR A 131 6.96 -6.95 -7.76
CA TYR A 131 5.73 -6.16 -7.60
C TYR A 131 5.90 -4.69 -8.01
N PHE A 132 7.10 -4.13 -7.86
CA PHE A 132 7.40 -2.79 -8.37
C PHE A 132 7.34 -2.77 -9.90
N PHE A 133 7.93 -3.77 -10.57
CA PHE A 133 7.82 -3.89 -12.02
C PHE A 133 6.37 -4.11 -12.46
N ASP A 134 5.65 -5.04 -11.86
CA ASP A 134 4.28 -5.41 -12.26
C ASP A 134 3.25 -4.30 -12.02
N LEU A 135 3.42 -3.52 -10.95
CA LEU A 135 2.42 -2.51 -10.56
C LEU A 135 2.83 -1.07 -10.90
N ARG A 136 4.11 -0.78 -11.13
CA ARG A 136 4.60 0.59 -11.39
C ARG A 136 5.24 0.74 -12.75
N LEU A 137 6.16 -0.13 -13.14
CA LEU A 137 6.86 0.05 -14.42
C LEU A 137 6.08 -0.49 -15.61
N THR A 138 5.55 -1.70 -15.52
CA THR A 138 4.81 -2.34 -16.61
C THR A 138 3.54 -1.54 -16.98
N PRO A 139 2.68 -1.15 -16.03
CA PRO A 139 1.41 -0.48 -16.35
C PRO A 139 1.58 0.93 -16.92
N TYR A 140 2.53 1.69 -16.38
CA TYR A 140 2.66 3.13 -16.68
C TYR A 140 3.76 3.46 -17.68
N HIS A 141 4.83 2.68 -17.74
CA HIS A 141 5.97 2.96 -18.64
C HIS A 141 6.00 1.99 -19.81
N ARG A 142 6.10 0.68 -19.55
CA ARG A 142 6.21 -0.31 -20.64
C ARG A 142 4.97 -0.32 -21.52
N LYS A 143 3.77 -0.15 -20.93
CA LYS A 143 2.55 -0.15 -21.74
C LYS A 143 2.40 1.09 -22.60
N VAL A 144 2.92 2.24 -22.14
CA VAL A 144 3.01 3.45 -22.95
C VAL A 144 4.00 3.23 -24.10
N MET A 145 5.21 2.74 -23.83
CA MET A 145 6.22 2.44 -24.87
C MET A 145 5.71 1.44 -25.92
N GLN A 146 4.90 0.45 -25.52
CA GLN A 146 4.29 -0.49 -26.46
C GLN A 146 3.20 0.14 -27.33
N ARG A 147 2.48 1.14 -26.82
CA ARG A 147 1.40 1.84 -27.54
C ARG A 147 1.93 2.99 -28.39
N LEU A 148 3.04 3.59 -27.97
CA LEU A 148 3.71 4.74 -28.57
C LEU A 148 5.22 4.42 -28.71
N PRO A 149 5.62 3.61 -29.71
CA PRO A 149 7.01 3.17 -29.88
C PRO A 149 8.02 4.32 -30.03
N GLU A 150 7.58 5.49 -30.49
CA GLU A 150 8.38 6.71 -30.61
C GLU A 150 8.84 7.28 -29.27
N LEU A 151 8.19 6.90 -28.15
CA LEU A 151 8.57 7.29 -26.80
C LEU A 151 9.46 6.25 -26.10
N ALA A 152 9.95 5.24 -26.82
CA ALA A 152 10.67 4.10 -26.25
C ALA A 152 12.21 4.25 -26.20
N ALA A 153 12.76 5.35 -26.72
CA ALA A 153 14.19 5.63 -26.83
C ALA A 153 14.72 6.56 -25.74
#